data_AF-M5DWV8-F1
#
_entry.id   AF-M5DWV8-F1
#
_cell.length_a   1.000
_cell.length_b   1.000
_cell.length_c   1.000
_cell.angle_alpha   90.00
_cell.angle_beta   90.00
_cell.angle_gamma   90.00
#
_symmetry.space_group_name_H-M   'P 1'
#
loop_
_entity.id
_entity.type
_entity.pdbx_description
1 polymer ?
#
loop_
_entity_poly.entity_id
_entity_poly.type
_entity_poly.pdbx_seq_one_letter_code
_entity_poly.pdbx_strand_id
1 'polypeptide(L)'
;MKNMMTRTTRTLSLFACSVLLTTTQAWGFEGKHREMDWQESLNLTDEQEERIDDIEDRYRNKFSELRTSEEKRSETRDERRQLQQAMHDEMNAVLTPEQKEQAQAQIKERHARMQASLLDRLSRDLNLSDTQRQQLAAKMASNPAPEWPGDKAQHDAQRALFNEQITAVLTDEQKVQWQVQKEKQEKKWRHHDEERFMNEEDCDEDEKAD
;
A
#
# COMPACT_ATOMS: atom_id res chain seq x y z
N MET A 1 -45.57 50.27 -52.63
CA MET A 1 -46.27 49.22 -51.85
C MET A 1 -45.19 48.35 -51.21
N LYS A 2 -44.99 48.45 -49.88
CA LYS A 2 -45.20 47.38 -48.86
C LYS A 2 -44.38 46.11 -49.16
N ASN A 3 -43.45 45.57 -48.36
CA ASN A 3 -43.29 45.40 -46.90
C ASN A 3 -41.83 44.92 -46.64
N MET A 4 -41.09 45.37 -45.63
CA MET A 4 -41.04 44.97 -44.19
C MET A 4 -40.28 43.65 -43.88
N MET A 5 -39.20 43.80 -43.08
CA MET A 5 -38.62 42.87 -42.06
C MET A 5 -38.08 41.50 -42.52
N THR A 6 -36.89 41.04 -42.09
CA THR A 6 -36.52 40.75 -40.69
C THR A 6 -35.00 40.75 -40.43
N ARG A 7 -34.63 41.14 -39.20
CA ARG A 7 -33.31 40.98 -38.58
C ARG A 7 -33.07 39.52 -38.21
N THR A 8 -31.83 39.02 -38.34
CA THR A 8 -31.29 37.99 -37.43
C THR A 8 -29.81 38.26 -37.13
N THR A 9 -29.55 38.61 -35.88
CA THR A 9 -28.25 38.58 -35.19
C THR A 9 -27.92 37.15 -34.79
N ARG A 10 -26.68 36.68 -35.01
CA ARG A 10 -26.05 35.63 -34.21
C ARG A 10 -24.58 35.96 -33.96
N THR A 11 -24.32 36.36 -32.72
CA THR A 11 -23.03 36.28 -32.00
C THR A 11 -22.69 34.82 -31.66
N LEU A 12 -21.51 34.61 -31.07
CA LEU A 12 -20.86 33.36 -30.59
C LEU A 12 -19.89 32.77 -31.63
N SER A 13 -18.62 32.48 -31.32
CA SER A 13 -18.07 32.04 -30.03
C SER A 13 -16.63 32.49 -29.86
N LEU A 14 -16.30 32.88 -28.63
CA LEU A 14 -14.95 33.15 -28.15
C LEU A 14 -14.08 31.89 -28.34
N PHE A 15 -12.85 32.09 -28.85
CA PHE A 15 -11.79 31.12 -28.80
C PHE A 15 -11.47 30.82 -27.34
N ALA A 16 -11.89 29.66 -26.85
CA ALA A 16 -11.43 29.14 -25.57
C ALA A 16 -9.92 28.87 -25.70
N CYS A 17 -9.13 29.62 -24.95
CA CYS A 17 -7.72 29.36 -24.76
C CYS A 17 -7.56 27.92 -24.23
N SER A 18 -7.10 27.04 -25.11
CA SER A 18 -6.49 25.77 -24.77
C SER A 18 -5.19 26.05 -24.02
N VAL A 19 -5.27 26.23 -22.71
CA VAL A 19 -4.12 26.09 -21.83
C VAL A 19 -3.92 24.58 -21.65
N LEU A 20 -3.05 24.02 -22.49
CA LEU A 20 -2.43 22.73 -22.20
C LEU A 20 -1.55 22.97 -20.98
N LEU A 21 -2.11 22.77 -19.78
CA LEU A 21 -1.30 22.53 -18.60
C LEU A 21 -0.59 21.22 -18.86
N THR A 22 0.72 21.34 -19.09
CA THR A 22 1.65 20.23 -19.02
C THR A 22 1.48 19.60 -17.66
N THR A 23 0.88 18.41 -17.62
CA THR A 23 0.91 17.56 -16.43
C THR A 23 2.38 17.28 -16.15
N THR A 24 2.97 18.07 -15.26
CA THR A 24 4.14 17.65 -14.51
C THR A 24 3.71 16.37 -13.83
N GLN A 25 4.15 15.23 -14.35
CA GLN A 25 4.05 13.95 -13.67
C GLN A 25 4.64 14.19 -12.29
N ALA A 26 3.79 14.26 -11.28
CA ALA A 26 4.25 14.31 -9.92
C ALA A 26 4.70 12.90 -9.58
N TRP A 27 5.97 12.79 -9.21
CA TRP A 27 6.59 11.53 -8.81
C TRP A 27 6.16 11.23 -7.36
N GLY A 28 4.87 11.00 -7.17
CA GLY A 28 4.33 10.46 -5.94
C GLY A 28 4.90 9.06 -5.72
N PHE A 29 5.38 8.78 -4.50
CA PHE A 29 5.89 7.47 -4.06
C PHE A 29 7.11 6.86 -4.80
N GLU A 30 8.27 7.50 -4.72
CA GLU A 30 9.51 6.87 -5.20
C GLU A 30 10.01 5.76 -4.26
N GLY A 31 9.53 4.55 -4.50
CA GLY A 31 10.07 3.29 -3.97
C GLY A 31 9.72 2.15 -4.92
N LYS A 32 10.71 1.29 -5.25
CA LYS A 32 10.60 0.13 -6.18
C LYS A 32 9.53 -0.93 -5.82
N HIS A 33 8.69 -0.67 -4.82
CA HIS A 33 7.67 -1.57 -4.28
C HIS A 33 6.34 -0.85 -3.99
N ARG A 34 5.83 0.01 -4.90
CA ARG A 34 4.40 0.33 -4.87
C ARG A 34 3.63 -0.89 -5.34
N GLU A 35 2.88 -1.50 -4.43
CA GLU A 35 2.02 -2.63 -4.77
C GLU A 35 0.68 -2.18 -5.39
N MET A 36 0.39 -0.88 -5.40
CA MET A 36 -0.76 -0.26 -6.08
C MET A 36 -0.50 1.24 -6.31
N ASP A 37 -0.77 1.72 -7.52
CA ASP A 37 -0.83 3.15 -7.82
C ASP A 37 -2.26 3.65 -7.55
N TRP A 38 -2.48 4.12 -6.33
CA TRP A 38 -3.78 4.61 -5.87
C TRP A 38 -4.22 5.89 -6.60
N GLN A 39 -3.27 6.65 -7.14
CA GLN A 39 -3.57 7.92 -7.80
C GLN A 39 -4.28 7.66 -9.13
N GLU A 40 -3.72 6.77 -9.94
CA GLU A 40 -4.34 6.36 -11.22
C GLU A 40 -5.62 5.53 -10.99
N SER A 41 -5.65 4.66 -9.98
CA SER A 41 -6.76 3.73 -9.79
C SER A 41 -8.03 4.34 -9.22
N LEU A 42 -7.95 5.54 -8.60
CA LEU A 42 -9.09 6.22 -7.96
C LEU A 42 -9.64 7.39 -8.79
N ASN A 43 -9.09 7.63 -9.99
CA ASN A 43 -9.45 8.77 -10.85
C ASN A 43 -9.47 10.09 -10.06
N LEU A 44 -8.33 10.42 -9.44
CA LEU A 44 -8.20 11.67 -8.69
C LEU A 44 -8.36 12.89 -9.60
N THR A 45 -8.88 13.99 -9.07
CA THR A 45 -8.80 15.28 -9.78
C THR A 45 -7.40 15.87 -9.65
N ASP A 46 -7.03 16.77 -10.56
CA ASP A 46 -5.74 17.48 -10.53
C ASP A 46 -5.50 18.14 -9.15
N GLU A 47 -6.53 18.73 -8.53
CA GLU A 47 -6.41 19.33 -7.21
C GLU A 47 -6.26 18.31 -6.07
N GLN A 48 -6.81 17.10 -6.23
CA GLN A 48 -6.60 16.02 -5.26
C GLN A 48 -5.20 15.43 -5.37
N GLU A 49 -4.69 15.29 -6.60
CA GLU A 49 -3.33 14.83 -6.89
C GLU A 49 -2.30 15.80 -6.29
N GLU A 50 -2.40 17.10 -6.59
CA GLU A 50 -1.52 18.14 -6.03
C GLU A 50 -1.51 18.12 -4.49
N ARG A 51 -2.68 17.96 -3.87
CA ARG A 51 -2.78 17.86 -2.40
C ARG A 51 -2.14 16.59 -1.83
N ILE A 52 -2.23 15.48 -2.55
CA ILE A 52 -1.62 14.21 -2.12
C ILE A 52 -0.10 14.31 -2.25
N ASP A 53 0.41 14.89 -3.34
CA ASP A 53 1.85 15.08 -3.53
C ASP A 53 2.44 16.00 -2.45
N ASP A 54 1.75 17.10 -2.12
CA ASP A 54 2.13 17.98 -1.01
C ASP A 54 2.18 17.23 0.34
N ILE A 55 1.24 16.31 0.58
CA ILE A 55 1.25 15.46 1.77
C ILE A 55 2.47 14.54 1.73
N GLU A 56 2.71 13.84 0.62
CA GLU A 56 3.82 12.92 0.47
C GLU A 56 5.18 13.59 0.66
N ASP A 57 5.40 14.75 0.07
CA ASP A 57 6.66 15.50 0.18
C ASP A 57 6.92 15.94 1.62
N ARG A 58 5.88 16.40 2.32
CA ARG A 58 5.97 16.70 3.76
C ARG A 58 6.38 15.49 4.57
N TYR A 59 5.79 14.32 4.31
CA TYR A 59 6.11 13.10 5.05
C TYR A 59 7.45 12.48 4.64
N ARG A 60 7.85 12.61 3.36
CA ARG A 60 9.19 12.22 2.87
C ARG A 60 10.29 12.90 3.66
N ASN A 61 10.15 14.20 3.92
CA ASN A 61 11.08 14.96 4.76
C ASN A 61 11.09 14.47 6.22
N LYS A 62 9.91 14.25 6.82
CA LYS A 62 9.83 13.68 8.19
C LYS A 62 10.48 12.29 8.27
N PHE A 63 10.34 11.47 7.22
CA PHE A 63 10.97 10.14 7.17
C PHE A 63 12.49 10.18 6.98
N SER A 64 13.03 11.19 6.30
CA SER A 64 14.48 11.36 6.12
C SER A 64 15.15 11.87 7.39
N GLU A 65 14.46 12.67 8.19
CA GLU A 65 14.89 13.14 9.51
C GLU A 65 15.01 11.99 10.54
N LEU A 66 14.22 10.93 10.37
CA LEU A 66 14.28 9.70 11.18
C LEU A 66 15.49 8.78 10.85
N ARG A 67 16.67 9.35 10.55
CA ARG A 67 17.92 8.60 10.34
C ARG A 67 18.38 7.95 11.66
N THR A 68 18.74 6.67 11.60
CA THR A 68 18.97 5.83 12.79
C THR A 68 20.43 5.50 13.05
N SER A 69 20.87 5.70 14.30
CA SER A 69 21.89 4.86 14.93
C SER A 69 21.26 3.57 15.47
N GLU A 70 22.04 2.50 15.65
CA GLU A 70 21.56 1.17 16.06
C GLU A 70 20.80 1.18 17.40
N GLU A 71 21.20 2.03 18.35
CA GLU A 71 20.60 2.13 19.69
C GLU A 71 19.14 2.62 19.69
N LYS A 72 18.72 3.39 18.67
CA LYS A 72 17.36 3.97 18.58
C LYS A 72 16.42 3.19 17.66
N ARG A 73 16.87 2.05 17.14
CA ARG A 73 16.18 1.30 16.08
C ARG A 73 14.72 0.95 16.38
N SER A 74 14.40 0.54 17.61
CA SER A 74 13.02 0.19 17.99
C SER A 74 12.12 1.43 18.03
N GLU A 75 12.60 2.51 18.64
CA GLU A 75 11.87 3.78 18.76
C GLU A 75 11.60 4.37 17.37
N THR A 76 12.61 4.39 16.50
CA THR A 76 12.46 4.86 15.12
C THR A 76 11.50 4.00 14.30
N ARG A 77 11.39 2.70 14.57
CA ARG A 77 10.40 1.83 13.90
C ARG A 77 8.97 2.24 14.27
N ASP A 78 8.71 2.52 15.53
CA ASP A 78 7.38 2.93 15.99
C ASP A 78 7.05 4.34 15.52
N GLU A 79 8.00 5.28 15.54
CA GLU A 79 7.85 6.62 14.98
C GLU A 79 7.57 6.58 13.47
N ARG A 80 8.31 5.76 12.71
CA ARG A 80 8.04 5.55 11.28
C ARG A 80 6.63 5.01 11.03
N ARG A 81 6.15 4.08 11.85
CA ARG A 81 4.78 3.55 11.74
C ARG A 81 3.74 4.62 12.00
N GLN A 82 3.95 5.44 13.03
CA GLN A 82 3.04 6.54 13.36
C GLN A 82 2.99 7.59 12.23
N LEU A 83 4.14 7.95 11.67
CA LEU A 83 4.21 8.84 10.51
C LEU A 83 3.49 8.26 9.30
N GLN A 84 3.66 6.96 9.03
CA GLN A 84 2.98 6.30 7.92
C GLN A 84 1.46 6.31 8.10
N GLN A 85 0.98 6.04 9.31
CA GLN A 85 -0.45 6.09 9.61
C GLN A 85 -1.00 7.50 9.42
N ALA A 86 -0.31 8.51 9.97
CA ALA A 86 -0.73 9.90 9.86
C ALA A 86 -0.77 10.37 8.40
N MET A 87 0.21 9.96 7.59
CA MET A 87 0.22 10.22 6.14
C MET A 87 -1.00 9.59 5.46
N HIS A 88 -1.28 8.31 5.72
CA HIS A 88 -2.44 7.62 5.14
C HIS A 88 -3.77 8.26 5.56
N ASP A 89 -3.90 8.70 6.81
CA ASP A 89 -5.11 9.37 7.30
C ASP A 89 -5.31 10.73 6.62
N GLU A 90 -4.22 11.51 6.43
CA GLU A 90 -4.26 12.77 5.69
C GLU A 90 -4.63 12.55 4.22
N MET A 91 -4.05 11.56 3.55
CA MET A 91 -4.40 11.22 2.15
C MET A 91 -5.85 10.77 2.05
N ASN A 92 -6.32 9.91 2.95
CA ASN A 92 -7.72 9.47 3.01
C ASN A 92 -8.69 10.65 3.21
N ALA A 93 -8.28 11.72 3.88
CA ALA A 93 -9.12 12.92 4.05
C ALA A 93 -9.29 13.74 2.75
N VAL A 94 -8.44 13.55 1.74
CA VAL A 94 -8.55 14.21 0.43
C VAL A 94 -9.60 13.54 -0.47
N LEU A 95 -9.89 12.26 -0.23
CA LEU A 95 -10.75 11.44 -1.08
C LEU A 95 -12.25 11.67 -0.82
N THR A 96 -13.05 11.52 -1.87
CA THR A 96 -14.52 11.52 -1.76
C THR A 96 -15.03 10.20 -1.16
N PRO A 97 -16.28 10.15 -0.66
CA PRO A 97 -16.88 8.89 -0.19
C PRO A 97 -16.87 7.77 -1.25
N GLU A 98 -17.11 8.10 -2.51
CA GLU A 98 -17.13 7.15 -3.62
C GLU A 98 -15.72 6.60 -3.91
N GLN A 99 -14.69 7.46 -3.86
CA GLN A 99 -13.30 7.04 -4.00
C GLN A 99 -12.86 6.13 -2.84
N LYS A 100 -13.34 6.38 -1.62
CA LYS A 100 -13.08 5.50 -0.47
C LYS A 100 -13.73 4.12 -0.63
N GLU A 101 -14.95 4.07 -1.15
CA GLU A 101 -15.62 2.80 -1.46
C GLU A 101 -14.85 2.03 -2.55
N GLN A 102 -14.40 2.72 -3.59
CA GLN A 102 -13.58 2.14 -4.64
C GLN A 102 -12.24 1.61 -4.08
N ALA A 103 -11.57 2.37 -3.22
CA ALA A 103 -10.35 1.93 -2.56
C ALA A 103 -10.58 0.66 -1.74
N GLN A 104 -11.67 0.63 -0.95
CA GLN A 104 -12.04 -0.52 -0.15
C GLN A 104 -12.36 -1.76 -1.01
N ALA A 105 -12.98 -1.58 -2.19
CA ALA A 105 -13.24 -2.66 -3.13
C ALA A 105 -11.94 -3.24 -3.72
N GLN A 106 -10.99 -2.37 -4.10
CA GLN A 106 -9.68 -2.79 -4.61
C GLN A 106 -8.87 -3.56 -3.54
N ILE A 107 -8.92 -3.12 -2.28
CA ILE A 107 -8.31 -3.84 -1.16
C ILE A 107 -8.93 -5.22 -0.97
N LYS A 108 -10.27 -5.32 -0.99
CA LYS A 108 -10.97 -6.61 -0.87
C LYS A 108 -10.56 -7.58 -1.97
N GLU A 109 -10.51 -7.10 -3.21
CA GLU A 109 -10.12 -7.92 -4.35
C GLU A 109 -8.67 -8.40 -4.23
N ARG A 110 -7.75 -7.48 -3.94
CA ARG A 110 -6.32 -7.81 -3.75
C ARG A 110 -6.13 -8.79 -2.60
N HIS A 111 -6.82 -8.57 -1.48
CA HIS A 111 -6.79 -9.46 -0.33
C HIS A 111 -7.23 -10.87 -0.72
N ALA A 112 -8.31 -11.02 -1.50
CA ALA A 112 -8.75 -12.32 -2.00
C ALA A 112 -7.70 -13.00 -2.90
N ARG A 113 -7.08 -12.25 -3.83
CA ARG A 113 -6.00 -12.78 -4.69
C ARG A 113 -4.77 -13.22 -3.87
N MET A 114 -4.40 -12.42 -2.87
CA MET A 114 -3.30 -12.73 -1.95
C MET A 114 -3.62 -13.99 -1.13
N GLN A 115 -4.83 -14.10 -0.59
CA GLN A 115 -5.29 -15.28 0.14
C GLN A 115 -5.25 -16.55 -0.73
N ALA A 116 -5.68 -16.47 -1.99
CA ALA A 116 -5.60 -17.59 -2.92
C ALA A 116 -4.15 -18.02 -3.20
N SER A 117 -3.25 -17.05 -3.41
CA SER A 117 -1.82 -17.31 -3.65
C SER A 117 -1.14 -17.92 -2.41
N LEU A 118 -1.50 -17.42 -1.23
CA LEU A 118 -1.01 -17.90 0.05
C LEU A 118 -1.48 -19.34 0.32
N LEU A 119 -2.76 -19.64 0.05
CA LEU A 119 -3.30 -20.98 0.15
C LEU A 119 -2.59 -21.96 -0.79
N ASP A 120 -2.34 -21.58 -2.04
CA ASP A 120 -1.61 -22.42 -3.00
C ASP A 120 -0.19 -22.72 -2.49
N ARG A 121 0.50 -21.68 -2.02
CA ARG A 121 1.84 -21.84 -1.44
C ARG A 121 1.83 -22.77 -0.24
N LEU A 122 0.92 -22.58 0.72
CA LEU A 122 0.81 -23.44 1.90
C LEU A 122 0.47 -24.88 1.54
N SER A 123 -0.41 -25.06 0.54
CA SER A 123 -0.77 -26.39 0.03
C SER A 123 0.46 -27.16 -0.43
N ARG A 124 1.40 -26.49 -1.10
CA ARG A 124 2.67 -27.07 -1.56
C ARG A 124 3.68 -27.23 -0.42
N ASP A 125 3.87 -26.17 0.36
CA ASP A 125 4.91 -26.09 1.40
C ASP A 125 4.64 -27.04 2.59
N LEU A 126 3.38 -27.34 2.87
CA LEU A 126 2.96 -28.23 3.99
C LEU A 126 2.30 -29.53 3.50
N ASN A 127 2.25 -29.76 2.19
CA ASN A 127 1.57 -30.90 1.57
C ASN A 127 0.14 -31.09 2.10
N LEU A 128 -0.67 -30.03 2.06
CA LEU A 128 -2.05 -30.08 2.57
C LEU A 128 -2.89 -31.06 1.74
N SER A 129 -3.68 -31.90 2.42
CA SER A 129 -4.71 -32.70 1.75
C SER A 129 -5.81 -31.81 1.16
N ASP A 130 -6.58 -32.35 0.21
CA ASP A 130 -7.70 -31.62 -0.40
C ASP A 130 -8.72 -31.16 0.65
N THR A 131 -9.00 -31.98 1.66
CA THR A 131 -9.91 -31.63 2.76
C THR A 131 -9.35 -30.48 3.60
N GLN A 132 -8.07 -30.54 3.97
CA GLN A 132 -7.42 -29.45 4.72
C GLN A 132 -7.40 -28.15 3.91
N ARG A 133 -7.07 -28.24 2.62
CA ARG A 133 -7.08 -27.09 1.71
C ARG A 133 -8.46 -26.45 1.63
N GLN A 134 -9.53 -27.24 1.50
CA GLN A 134 -10.92 -26.75 1.49
C GLN A 134 -11.31 -26.10 2.81
N GLN A 135 -10.96 -26.71 3.95
CA GLN A 135 -11.24 -26.17 5.28
C GLN A 135 -10.52 -24.83 5.51
N LEU A 136 -9.25 -24.75 5.14
CA LEU A 136 -8.46 -23.53 5.26
C LEU A 136 -8.99 -22.43 4.33
N ALA A 137 -9.34 -22.77 3.09
CA ALA A 137 -9.95 -21.84 2.14
C ALA A 137 -11.25 -21.23 2.69
N ALA A 138 -12.14 -22.07 3.24
CA ALA A 138 -13.40 -21.61 3.83
C ALA A 138 -13.17 -20.68 5.03
N LYS A 139 -12.20 -21.01 5.90
CA LYS A 139 -11.80 -20.15 7.02
C LYS A 139 -11.26 -18.80 6.54
N MET A 140 -10.33 -18.80 5.59
CA MET A 140 -9.73 -17.57 5.05
C MET A 140 -10.77 -16.69 4.34
N ALA A 141 -11.69 -17.28 3.58
CA ALA A 141 -12.77 -16.55 2.90
C ALA A 141 -13.77 -15.92 3.88
N SER A 142 -13.93 -16.49 5.07
CA SER A 142 -14.78 -15.92 6.13
C SER A 142 -14.14 -14.74 6.86
N ASN A 143 -12.84 -14.49 6.66
CA ASN A 143 -12.15 -13.40 7.34
C ASN A 143 -12.60 -12.05 6.78
N PRO A 144 -12.83 -11.05 7.64
CA PRO A 144 -13.08 -9.71 7.17
C PRO A 144 -11.86 -9.23 6.38
N ALA A 145 -12.11 -8.67 5.21
CA ALA A 145 -11.06 -7.97 4.47
C ALA A 145 -10.55 -6.79 5.31
N PRO A 146 -9.26 -6.45 5.21
CA PRO A 146 -8.72 -5.29 5.90
C PRO A 146 -9.42 -4.01 5.43
N GLU A 147 -9.68 -3.10 6.36
CA GLU A 147 -10.11 -1.75 6.07
C GLU A 147 -8.93 -0.90 5.58
N TRP A 148 -9.22 0.11 4.78
CA TRP A 148 -8.24 1.11 4.34
C TRP A 148 -8.64 2.52 4.80
N PRO A 149 -7.68 3.30 5.35
CA PRO A 149 -6.29 2.93 5.62
C PRO A 149 -6.19 1.97 6.83
N GLY A 150 -5.43 0.89 6.67
CA GLY A 150 -5.26 -0.11 7.72
C GLY A 150 -4.18 0.28 8.71
N ASP A 151 -4.42 0.04 10.00
CA ASP A 151 -3.45 0.29 11.07
C ASP A 151 -2.66 -0.97 11.47
N LYS A 152 -1.71 -0.79 12.39
CA LYS A 152 -0.90 -1.90 12.93
C LYS A 152 -1.76 -2.92 13.67
N ALA A 153 -2.75 -2.48 14.43
CA ALA A 153 -3.58 -3.36 15.24
C ALA A 153 -4.41 -4.29 14.36
N GLN A 154 -5.00 -3.77 13.29
CA GLN A 154 -5.70 -4.52 12.26
C GLN A 154 -4.77 -5.54 11.60
N HIS A 155 -3.56 -5.13 11.19
CA HIS A 155 -2.62 -6.05 10.56
C HIS A 155 -2.17 -7.18 11.51
N ASP A 156 -1.92 -6.86 12.78
CA ASP A 156 -1.55 -7.85 13.80
C ASP A 156 -2.69 -8.80 14.13
N ALA A 157 -3.93 -8.29 14.21
CA ALA A 157 -5.12 -9.11 14.39
C ALA A 157 -5.32 -10.08 13.22
N GLN A 158 -5.14 -9.61 11.99
CA GLN A 158 -5.22 -10.48 10.79
C GLN A 158 -4.13 -11.54 10.78
N ARG A 159 -2.89 -11.19 11.16
CA ARG A 159 -1.80 -12.17 11.31
C ARG A 159 -2.11 -13.22 12.38
N ALA A 160 -2.63 -12.80 13.53
CA ALA A 160 -2.99 -13.70 14.62
C ALA A 160 -4.09 -14.67 14.19
N LEU A 161 -5.18 -14.13 13.60
CA LEU A 161 -6.31 -14.91 13.09
C LEU A 161 -5.87 -15.92 12.03
N PHE A 162 -5.03 -15.49 11.09
CA PHE A 162 -4.49 -16.38 10.05
C PHE A 162 -3.67 -17.53 10.64
N ASN A 163 -2.79 -17.24 11.60
CA ASN A 163 -1.98 -18.27 12.26
C ASN A 163 -2.84 -19.26 13.06
N GLU A 164 -3.87 -18.77 13.75
CA GLU A 164 -4.86 -19.63 14.43
C GLU A 164 -5.57 -20.56 13.44
N GLN A 165 -6.05 -20.01 12.31
CA GLN A 165 -6.80 -20.78 11.32
C GLN A 165 -5.97 -21.87 10.65
N ILE A 166 -4.70 -21.58 10.32
CA ILE A 166 -3.78 -22.58 9.78
C ILE A 166 -3.56 -23.67 10.82
N THR A 167 -3.12 -23.29 12.03
CA THR A 167 -2.74 -24.28 13.05
C THR A 167 -3.90 -25.19 13.46
N ALA A 168 -5.15 -24.72 13.34
CA ALA A 168 -6.34 -25.54 13.56
C ALA A 168 -6.59 -26.63 12.50
N VAL A 169 -6.02 -26.50 11.30
CA VAL A 169 -6.24 -27.43 10.17
C VAL A 169 -5.06 -28.39 9.97
N LEU A 170 -3.86 -28.01 10.45
CA LEU A 170 -2.64 -28.81 10.31
C LEU A 170 -2.59 -30.01 11.27
N THR A 171 -1.94 -31.09 10.84
CA THR A 171 -1.48 -32.17 11.73
C THR A 171 -0.33 -31.70 12.61
N ASP A 172 0.05 -32.48 13.62
CA ASP A 172 1.15 -32.11 14.51
C ASP A 172 2.50 -32.07 13.77
N GLU A 173 2.73 -32.98 12.82
CA GLU A 173 3.92 -32.94 11.95
C GLU A 173 3.95 -31.69 11.08
N GLN A 174 2.80 -31.32 10.49
CA GLN A 174 2.68 -30.12 9.67
C GLN A 174 2.86 -28.83 10.50
N LYS A 175 2.40 -28.81 11.77
CA LYS A 175 2.65 -27.68 12.69
C LYS A 175 4.14 -27.50 12.95
N VAL A 176 4.90 -28.59 13.12
CA VAL A 176 6.37 -28.50 13.27
C VAL A 176 7.00 -27.90 12.01
N GLN A 177 6.61 -28.36 10.82
CA GLN A 177 7.08 -27.77 9.56
C GLN A 177 6.73 -26.28 9.44
N TRP A 178 5.52 -25.90 9.84
CA TRP A 178 5.09 -24.50 9.85
C TRP A 178 5.94 -23.63 10.78
N GLN A 179 6.29 -24.11 11.98
CA GLN A 179 7.17 -23.37 12.89
C GLN A 179 8.57 -23.19 12.31
N VAL A 180 9.16 -24.24 11.74
CA VAL A 180 10.48 -24.15 11.08
C VAL A 180 10.46 -23.12 9.94
N GLN A 181 9.38 -23.09 9.15
CA GLN A 181 9.24 -22.09 8.09
C GLN A 181 9.13 -20.66 8.66
N LYS A 182 8.34 -20.46 9.72
CA LYS A 182 8.25 -19.15 10.38
C LYS A 182 9.61 -18.68 10.89
N GLU A 183 10.35 -19.54 11.59
CA GLU A 183 11.69 -19.22 12.08
C GLU A 183 12.66 -18.89 10.95
N LYS A 184 12.58 -19.62 9.83
CA LYS A 184 13.39 -19.32 8.64
C LYS A 184 13.05 -17.96 8.05
N GLN A 185 11.77 -17.61 7.98
CA GLN A 185 11.35 -16.29 7.51
C GLN A 185 11.84 -15.22 8.49
N GLU A 186 11.64 -15.39 9.79
CA GLU A 186 12.10 -14.46 10.82
C GLU A 186 13.61 -14.21 10.74
N LYS A 187 14.42 -15.27 10.61
CA LYS A 187 15.88 -15.15 10.40
C LYS A 187 16.23 -14.40 9.12
N LYS A 188 15.54 -14.69 8.01
CA LYS A 188 15.76 -13.97 6.74
C LYS A 188 15.46 -12.47 6.90
N TRP A 189 14.36 -12.13 7.58
CA TRP A 189 14.02 -10.74 7.86
C TRP A 189 15.07 -10.07 8.74
N ARG A 190 15.54 -10.75 9.80
CA ARG A 190 16.61 -10.28 10.67
C ARG A 190 17.94 -10.05 9.94
N HIS A 191 18.32 -10.93 9.02
CA HIS A 191 19.56 -10.78 8.25
C HIS A 191 19.49 -9.68 7.19
N HIS A 192 18.38 -9.53 6.46
CA HIS A 192 18.19 -8.38 5.56
C HIS A 192 18.25 -7.05 6.34
N ASP A 193 17.72 -7.08 7.55
CA ASP A 193 17.81 -6.01 8.54
C ASP A 193 19.22 -5.78 9.09
N GLU A 194 20.18 -6.69 8.93
CA GLU A 194 21.59 -6.53 9.32
C GLU A 194 22.41 -6.06 8.11
N GLU A 195 22.26 -6.71 6.96
CA GLU A 195 22.97 -6.40 5.70
C GLU A 195 22.68 -4.99 5.16
N ARG A 196 21.46 -4.47 5.31
CA ARG A 196 21.14 -3.10 4.91
C ARG A 196 21.96 -2.06 5.66
N PHE A 197 22.26 -2.29 6.94
CA PHE A 197 23.03 -1.35 7.76
C PHE A 197 24.53 -1.43 7.46
N MET A 198 25.05 -2.65 7.24
CA MET A 198 26.45 -2.83 6.83
C MET A 198 26.73 -2.15 5.48
N ASN A 199 25.78 -2.18 4.54
CA ASN A 199 25.92 -1.48 3.25
C ASN A 199 25.62 0.04 3.33
N GLU A 200 24.94 0.53 4.37
CA GLU A 200 24.78 1.98 4.61
C GLU A 200 26.04 2.58 5.26
N GLU A 201 26.89 1.79 5.94
CA GLU A 201 28.23 2.20 6.38
C GLU A 201 29.24 2.26 5.22
N ASP A 202 29.13 1.38 4.22
CA ASP A 202 30.04 1.35 3.06
C ASP A 202 29.79 2.48 2.04
N CYS A 203 28.71 3.25 2.16
CA CYS A 203 28.47 4.42 1.30
C CYS A 203 29.25 5.67 1.76
N ASP A 204 29.87 5.64 2.94
CA ASP A 204 30.54 6.80 3.55
C ASP A 204 32.07 6.80 3.40
N GLU A 205 32.68 5.77 2.80
CA GLU A 205 34.15 5.76 2.57
C GLU A 205 34.59 6.43 1.25
N ASP A 206 33.71 6.57 0.26
CA ASP A 206 34.08 7.13 -1.06
C ASP A 206 33.90 8.67 -1.17
N GLU A 207 33.35 9.35 -0.16
CA GLU A 207 33.24 10.83 -0.13
C GLU A 207 34.26 11.48 0.83
N LYS A 208 35.38 10.79 1.10
CA LYS A 208 36.57 11.34 1.76
C LYS A 208 37.88 10.81 1.16
N ALA A 209 38.06 10.98 -0.15
CA ALA A 209 39.38 10.90 -0.76
C ALA A 209 39.55 11.96 -1.86
N ASP A 210 40.21 13.05 -1.46
CA ASP A 210 40.89 14.12 -2.23
C ASP A 210 40.19 14.83 -3.41
#